data_AF-A0A7X3WFQ1-F1
#
_entry.id   AF-A0A7X3WFQ1-F1
#
_cell.length_a   1.000
_cell.length_b   1.000
_cell.length_c   1.000
_cell.angle_alpha   90.00
_cell.angle_beta   90.00
_cell.angle_gamma   90.00
#
_symmetry.space_group_name_H-M   'P 1'
#
loop_
_entity.id
_entity.type
_entity.pdbx_description
1 polymer ?
#
loop_
_entity_poly.entity_id
_entity_poly.type
_entity_poly.pdbx_seq_one_letter_code
_entity_poly.pdbx_strand_id
1 'polypeptide(L)'
;MRITMLTFTSLLILACVVPHPSYAQETPEGSLIGKQIYDKSCAHCHGLEGRGDGSAAENLLPRPRDFTRGLYKIRSTESGQLPTDKDLFDIITVGMPGTSMPEWETSLDVKEREEVVKYIKTFYSGFQENENPPREISLDDKIPYSQESVEIGKDLYVELGCVECHGKLGRGDGTSAPTLVDAWDFKTWPANLTENWNFRGGSDSEDIFKRFIGGIAGSPMPAFQGDTFYHFGLTAEQSEQYATLEKKVEDGEELTTEEEERAAQYFEINDTAATAALDWAEGLEMSPETLKIYNDAMKVVYEKSWHLANYVKSLSPEKRPDFAIGKHVLRSQYLQGELPALTDETWNTLDYSYYPLIGQIVVEPRQFNPSIDAVNVKSFYNDTEVAFLFSWDDKTHNTSEEENEETGKTYEDAIAIQFPVKPRKGPTDPKPYFIFGGRKPVYLWQWKASAPDTLTELTAKGINNVEEQEVQGDFAVESDYTDGRYMLWVKRSLKTDDKKDLQLDVATFVPIAFSVWDGGNGDIDTKRVISSWYSFVLEPLPSTRRFIYPPLVALLSFGLLVGLRRIVQRRNS
;
A
#
# COMPACT_ATOMS: atom_id res chain seq x y z
N MET A 1 -91.36 55.45 8.07
CA MET A 1 -90.67 55.99 9.26
C MET A 1 -89.53 55.04 9.60
N ARG A 2 -88.29 55.52 9.49
CA ARG A 2 -87.00 54.99 10.03
C ARG A 2 -86.63 53.49 9.88
N ILE A 3 -85.72 53.24 8.92
CA ILE A 3 -84.38 52.63 9.05
C ILE A 3 -84.18 51.62 10.19
N THR A 4 -83.80 50.38 9.87
CA THR A 4 -82.55 49.76 10.36
C THR A 4 -82.07 48.63 9.44
N MET A 5 -80.97 48.88 8.74
CA MET A 5 -80.13 47.85 8.11
C MET A 5 -79.43 47.04 9.22
N LEU A 6 -79.45 45.71 9.14
CA LEU A 6 -78.47 44.85 9.79
C LEU A 6 -77.73 44.07 8.70
N THR A 7 -76.49 44.47 8.46
CA THR A 7 -75.51 43.77 7.65
C THR A 7 -74.86 42.67 8.50
N PHE A 8 -75.07 41.40 8.16
CA PHE A 8 -74.26 40.29 8.66
C PHE A 8 -73.09 40.08 7.71
N THR A 9 -71.90 40.51 8.12
CA THR A 9 -70.62 40.20 7.49
C THR A 9 -70.23 38.77 7.84
N SER A 10 -70.37 37.85 6.88
CA SER A 10 -69.84 36.49 6.98
C SER A 10 -68.37 36.52 6.56
N LEU A 11 -67.46 36.39 7.53
CA LEU A 11 -66.02 36.31 7.30
C LEU A 11 -65.68 34.88 6.82
N LEU A 12 -65.50 34.71 5.52
CA LEU A 12 -64.93 33.48 4.94
C LEU A 12 -63.42 33.49 5.20
N ILE A 13 -62.95 32.65 6.12
CA ILE A 13 -61.52 32.38 6.28
C ILE A 13 -61.12 31.43 5.15
N LEU A 14 -60.54 31.99 4.09
CA LEU A 14 -59.88 31.24 3.03
C LEU A 14 -58.54 30.76 3.59
N ALA A 15 -58.46 29.50 4.00
CA ALA A 15 -57.18 28.88 4.36
C ALA A 15 -56.35 28.72 3.09
N CYS A 16 -55.41 29.64 2.85
CA CYS A 16 -54.34 29.47 1.88
C CYS A 16 -53.45 28.32 2.33
N VAL A 17 -53.70 27.12 1.81
CA VAL A 17 -52.74 26.02 1.84
C VAL A 17 -51.60 26.43 0.90
N VAL A 18 -50.50 26.93 1.47
CA VAL A 18 -49.25 27.10 0.75
C VAL A 18 -48.70 25.68 0.55
N PRO A 19 -48.59 25.18 -0.70
CA PRO A 19 -47.95 23.90 -0.92
C PRO A 19 -46.49 24.05 -0.50
N HIS A 20 -46.11 23.37 0.58
CA HIS A 20 -44.70 23.16 0.85
C HIS A 20 -44.19 22.24 -0.26
N PRO A 21 -43.08 22.57 -0.94
CA PRO A 21 -42.39 21.58 -1.75
C PRO A 21 -41.97 20.46 -0.80
N SER A 22 -42.73 19.36 -0.82
CA SER A 22 -42.28 18.10 -0.28
C SER A 22 -41.11 17.68 -1.18
N TYR A 23 -39.89 17.80 -0.66
CA TYR A 23 -38.74 17.10 -1.23
C TYR A 23 -38.94 15.61 -0.93
N ALA A 24 -39.82 14.98 -1.69
CA ALA A 24 -39.79 13.54 -1.86
C ALA A 24 -38.53 13.26 -2.68
N GLN A 25 -37.57 12.57 -2.09
CA GLN A 25 -36.43 12.02 -2.81
C GLN A 25 -37.03 11.01 -3.79
N GLU A 26 -37.12 11.37 -5.08
CA GLU A 26 -37.64 10.49 -6.12
C GLU A 26 -36.83 9.18 -6.11
N THR A 27 -37.56 8.06 -6.09
CA THR A 27 -37.07 6.71 -6.33
C THR A 27 -36.04 6.71 -7.47
N PRO A 28 -34.87 6.04 -7.36
CA PRO A 28 -34.06 5.79 -8.55
C PRO A 28 -34.80 4.76 -9.39
N GLU A 29 -35.63 5.22 -10.33
CA GLU A 29 -35.91 4.45 -11.53
C GLU A 29 -34.52 4.15 -12.13
N GLY A 30 -34.11 2.88 -12.15
CA GLY A 30 -32.74 2.51 -12.49
C GLY A 30 -32.28 3.21 -13.76
N SER A 31 -31.15 3.92 -13.70
CA SER A 31 -30.69 4.73 -14.82
C SER A 31 -30.42 3.87 -16.05
N LEU A 32 -31.17 4.08 -17.14
CA LEU A 32 -30.91 3.40 -18.41
C LEU A 32 -29.52 3.74 -18.96
N ILE A 33 -29.08 4.99 -18.78
CA ILE A 33 -27.74 5.44 -19.18
C ILE A 33 -26.69 4.77 -18.29
N GLY A 34 -26.90 4.79 -16.97
CA GLY A 34 -26.03 4.11 -16.00
C GLY A 34 -25.87 2.62 -16.29
N LYS A 35 -26.98 1.94 -16.65
CA LYS A 35 -26.95 0.54 -17.07
C LYS A 35 -26.09 0.32 -18.31
N GLN A 36 -26.27 1.13 -19.36
CA GLN A 36 -25.51 0.98 -20.60
C GLN A 36 -24.00 1.15 -20.36
N ILE A 37 -23.62 2.11 -19.51
CA ILE A 37 -22.22 2.32 -19.12
C ILE A 37 -21.73 1.14 -18.30
N TYR A 38 -22.50 0.69 -17.31
CA TYR A 38 -22.15 -0.44 -16.46
C TYR A 38 -21.92 -1.73 -17.26
N ASP A 39 -22.85 -2.09 -18.14
CA ASP A 39 -22.75 -3.29 -18.98
C ASP A 39 -21.49 -3.26 -19.85
N LYS A 40 -21.12 -2.07 -20.35
CA LYS A 40 -19.96 -1.89 -21.24
C LYS A 40 -18.63 -1.85 -20.49
N SER A 41 -18.59 -1.25 -19.30
CA SER A 41 -17.36 -0.83 -18.64
C SER A 41 -17.09 -1.53 -17.31
N CYS A 42 -18.12 -2.01 -16.63
CA CYS A 42 -18.02 -2.54 -15.26
C CYS A 42 -18.32 -4.04 -15.19
N ALA A 43 -19.26 -4.54 -16.00
CA ALA A 43 -19.77 -5.91 -15.93
C ALA A 43 -18.73 -6.99 -16.28
N HIS A 44 -17.66 -6.64 -17.01
CA HIS A 44 -16.57 -7.58 -17.29
C HIS A 44 -15.91 -8.11 -16.00
N CYS A 45 -15.84 -7.28 -14.96
CA CYS A 45 -15.33 -7.63 -13.64
C CYS A 45 -16.47 -7.89 -12.65
N HIS A 46 -17.46 -7.00 -12.58
CA HIS A 46 -18.51 -7.06 -11.55
C HIS A 46 -19.72 -7.95 -11.91
N GLY A 47 -19.77 -8.51 -13.12
CA GLY A 47 -20.89 -9.30 -13.61
C GLY A 47 -22.07 -8.43 -14.06
N LEU A 48 -22.93 -8.94 -14.97
CA LEU A 48 -24.11 -8.19 -15.45
C LEU A 48 -25.15 -7.96 -14.35
N GLU A 49 -25.15 -8.83 -13.33
CA GLU A 49 -26.06 -8.80 -12.19
C GLU A 49 -25.40 -8.26 -10.93
N GLY A 50 -24.19 -7.70 -11.03
CA GLY A 50 -23.50 -7.04 -9.92
C GLY A 50 -22.96 -7.97 -8.84
N ARG A 51 -22.82 -9.27 -9.11
CA ARG A 51 -22.40 -10.28 -8.12
C ARG A 51 -20.88 -10.41 -7.95
N GLY A 52 -20.09 -9.62 -8.66
CA GLY A 52 -18.62 -9.73 -8.63
C GLY A 52 -18.07 -10.93 -9.39
N ASP A 53 -18.86 -11.52 -10.29
CA ASP A 53 -18.61 -12.80 -10.99
C ASP A 53 -18.43 -12.62 -12.51
N GLY A 54 -17.99 -11.43 -12.94
CA GLY A 54 -17.70 -11.17 -14.34
C GLY A 54 -16.59 -12.08 -14.89
N SER A 55 -16.48 -12.19 -16.22
CA SER A 55 -15.51 -13.09 -16.87
C SER A 55 -14.04 -12.86 -16.47
N ALA A 56 -13.68 -11.67 -15.96
CA ALA A 56 -12.35 -11.40 -15.43
C ALA A 56 -12.17 -11.82 -13.95
N ALA A 57 -13.24 -12.01 -13.19
CA ALA A 57 -13.21 -12.09 -11.74
C ALA A 57 -12.31 -13.20 -11.19
N GLU A 58 -12.17 -14.34 -11.88
CA GLU A 58 -11.33 -15.48 -11.45
C GLU A 58 -9.84 -15.15 -11.41
N ASN A 59 -9.40 -14.16 -12.19
CA ASN A 59 -8.01 -13.76 -12.25
C ASN A 59 -7.71 -12.52 -11.39
N LEU A 60 -8.67 -12.06 -10.57
CA LEU A 60 -8.53 -10.82 -9.79
C LEU A 60 -8.55 -11.11 -8.29
N LEU A 61 -7.48 -10.72 -7.61
CA LEU A 61 -7.36 -10.67 -6.15
C LEU A 61 -6.88 -9.26 -5.77
N PRO A 62 -7.66 -8.50 -4.98
CA PRO A 62 -8.98 -8.86 -4.44
C PRO A 62 -10.04 -9.09 -5.53
N ARG A 63 -11.00 -9.97 -5.25
CA ARG A 63 -12.17 -10.20 -6.11
C ARG A 63 -12.97 -8.90 -6.29
N PRO A 64 -13.59 -8.68 -7.46
CA PRO A 64 -14.51 -7.57 -7.68
C PRO A 64 -15.65 -7.58 -6.66
N ARG A 65 -16.12 -6.38 -6.29
CA ARG A 65 -17.21 -6.22 -5.31
C ARG A 65 -18.50 -6.86 -5.83
N ASP A 66 -19.10 -7.69 -4.97
CA ASP A 66 -20.49 -8.11 -5.04
C ASP A 66 -21.39 -7.00 -4.45
N PHE A 67 -22.09 -6.29 -5.33
CA PHE A 67 -22.98 -5.18 -4.98
C PHE A 67 -24.31 -5.66 -4.41
N THR A 68 -24.69 -6.92 -4.63
CA THR A 68 -26.00 -7.47 -4.23
C THR A 68 -26.14 -7.69 -2.73
N ARG A 69 -25.02 -7.62 -1.98
CA ARG A 69 -24.97 -7.84 -0.53
C ARG A 69 -24.98 -6.55 0.29
N GLY A 70 -24.88 -5.37 -0.34
CA GLY A 70 -24.78 -4.10 0.40
C GLY A 70 -23.48 -3.91 1.22
N LEU A 71 -22.48 -4.79 1.07
CA LEU A 71 -21.24 -4.78 1.84
C LEU A 71 -20.13 -3.98 1.13
N TYR A 72 -20.05 -2.68 1.41
CA TYR A 72 -19.06 -1.78 0.82
C TYR A 72 -17.87 -1.54 1.76
N LYS A 73 -16.65 -1.80 1.28
CA LYS A 73 -15.41 -1.71 2.06
C LYS A 73 -15.02 -0.26 2.39
N ILE A 74 -15.19 0.67 1.45
CA ILE A 74 -14.77 2.06 1.57
C ILE A 74 -16.03 2.93 1.70
N ARG A 75 -16.22 3.55 2.87
CA ARG A 75 -17.40 4.35 3.24
C ARG A 75 -17.02 5.48 4.18
N SER A 76 -17.78 6.58 4.17
CA SER A 76 -17.72 7.65 5.19
C SER A 76 -18.72 7.45 6.33
N THR A 77 -19.40 6.31 6.37
CA THR A 77 -20.51 6.02 7.28
C THR A 77 -20.13 5.04 8.38
N GLU A 78 -20.86 5.07 9.49
CA GLU A 78 -20.68 4.15 10.62
C GLU A 78 -20.76 2.67 10.21
N SER A 79 -20.29 1.78 11.08
CA SER A 79 -20.40 0.34 10.87
C SER A 79 -21.86 -0.09 10.63
N GLY A 80 -22.05 -1.06 9.73
CA GLY A 80 -23.38 -1.55 9.34
C GLY A 80 -24.19 -0.61 8.42
N GLN A 81 -23.78 0.65 8.24
CA GLN A 81 -24.46 1.59 7.35
C GLN A 81 -24.07 1.41 5.87
N LEU A 82 -24.98 1.74 4.96
CA LEU A 82 -24.70 1.79 3.53
C LEU A 82 -23.80 2.99 3.17
N PRO A 83 -22.99 2.92 2.08
CA PRO A 83 -22.24 4.07 1.59
C PRO A 83 -23.16 5.23 1.21
N THR A 84 -22.63 6.44 1.29
CA THR A 84 -23.27 7.60 0.67
C THR A 84 -23.13 7.56 -0.87
N ASP A 85 -23.95 8.34 -1.59
CA ASP A 85 -23.79 8.50 -3.04
C ASP A 85 -22.41 9.08 -3.38
N LYS A 86 -21.87 9.92 -2.49
CA LYS A 86 -20.53 10.48 -2.61
C LYS A 86 -19.45 9.40 -2.49
N ASP A 87 -19.56 8.48 -1.54
CA ASP A 87 -18.60 7.37 -1.41
C ASP A 87 -18.52 6.54 -2.71
N LEU A 88 -19.70 6.22 -3.28
CA LEU A 88 -19.78 5.48 -4.54
C LEU A 88 -19.25 6.30 -5.72
N PHE A 89 -19.54 7.59 -5.76
CA PHE A 89 -19.05 8.48 -6.81
C PHE A 89 -17.52 8.62 -6.76
N ASP A 90 -16.95 8.83 -5.57
CA ASP A 90 -15.52 9.02 -5.37
C ASP A 90 -14.75 7.75 -5.73
N ILE A 91 -15.23 6.57 -5.31
CA ILE A 91 -14.54 5.31 -5.62
C ILE A 91 -14.56 4.97 -7.11
N ILE A 92 -15.63 5.34 -7.84
CA ILE A 92 -15.67 5.22 -9.30
C ILE A 92 -14.70 6.23 -9.93
N THR A 93 -14.66 7.45 -9.39
CA THR A 93 -13.82 8.54 -9.90
C THR A 93 -12.35 8.18 -9.86
N VAL A 94 -11.83 7.80 -8.69
CA VAL A 94 -10.39 7.55 -8.46
C VAL A 94 -9.99 6.09 -8.63
N GLY A 95 -10.95 5.17 -8.72
CA GLY A 95 -10.69 3.72 -8.72
C GLY A 95 -10.35 3.18 -7.33
N MET A 96 -9.71 2.00 -7.30
CA MET A 96 -9.18 1.44 -6.05
C MET A 96 -7.69 1.12 -6.23
N PRO A 97 -6.79 1.98 -5.68
CA PRO A 97 -5.36 1.73 -5.70
C PRO A 97 -4.97 0.33 -5.16
N GLY A 98 -3.93 -0.26 -5.72
CA GLY A 98 -3.50 -1.63 -5.40
C GLY A 98 -4.49 -2.72 -5.83
N THR A 99 -5.40 -2.43 -6.77
CA THR A 99 -6.33 -3.41 -7.37
C THR A 99 -6.45 -3.18 -8.88
N SER A 100 -7.21 -4.03 -9.57
CA SER A 100 -7.52 -3.86 -10.99
C SER A 100 -8.69 -2.92 -11.29
N MET A 101 -9.26 -2.22 -10.30
CA MET A 101 -10.31 -1.23 -10.51
C MET A 101 -9.69 0.13 -10.90
N PRO A 102 -9.74 0.54 -12.17
CA PRO A 102 -9.10 1.77 -12.64
C PRO A 102 -9.86 3.02 -12.20
N GLU A 103 -9.22 4.17 -12.33
CA GLU A 103 -9.89 5.47 -12.33
C GLU A 103 -10.80 5.62 -13.56
N TRP A 104 -11.96 6.26 -13.39
CA TRP A 104 -12.91 6.49 -14.49
C TRP A 104 -13.07 7.95 -14.87
N GLU A 105 -12.52 8.90 -14.12
CA GLU A 105 -12.68 10.33 -14.42
C GLU A 105 -12.09 10.78 -15.76
N THR A 106 -11.12 10.02 -16.27
CA THR A 106 -10.48 10.29 -17.57
C THR A 106 -11.33 9.81 -18.75
N SER A 107 -12.27 8.89 -18.50
CA SER A 107 -13.05 8.21 -19.54
C SER A 107 -14.56 8.46 -19.45
N LEU A 108 -15.07 8.84 -18.27
CA LEU A 108 -16.47 9.14 -18.00
C LEU A 108 -16.59 10.54 -17.38
N ASP A 109 -17.54 11.33 -17.88
CA ASP A 109 -17.82 12.64 -17.29
C ASP A 109 -18.50 12.52 -15.91
N VAL A 110 -18.74 13.67 -15.26
CA VAL A 110 -19.37 13.71 -13.93
C VAL A 110 -20.78 13.11 -13.96
N LYS A 111 -21.59 13.45 -14.97
CA LYS A 111 -22.97 12.98 -15.06
C LYS A 111 -23.04 11.49 -15.34
N GLU A 112 -22.18 10.99 -16.23
CA GLU A 112 -22.07 9.57 -16.53
C GLU A 112 -21.75 8.75 -15.28
N ARG A 113 -20.82 9.23 -14.43
CA ARG A 113 -20.51 8.59 -13.15
C ARG A 113 -21.68 8.63 -12.17
N GLU A 114 -22.38 9.75 -12.05
CA GLU A 114 -23.61 9.86 -11.23
C GLU A 114 -24.69 8.86 -11.70
N GLU A 115 -24.87 8.70 -13.01
CA GLU A 115 -25.81 7.72 -13.56
C GLU A 115 -25.40 6.27 -13.26
N VAL A 116 -24.10 5.96 -13.29
CA VAL A 116 -23.58 4.64 -12.87
C VAL A 116 -23.85 4.40 -11.38
N VAL A 117 -23.65 5.40 -10.51
CA VAL A 117 -23.97 5.30 -9.07
C VAL A 117 -25.45 4.93 -8.88
N LYS A 118 -26.37 5.63 -9.57
CA LYS A 118 -27.80 5.32 -9.51
C LYS A 118 -28.09 3.88 -9.93
N TYR A 119 -27.42 3.37 -10.97
CA TYR A 119 -27.60 1.99 -11.42
C TYR A 119 -27.02 0.97 -10.43
N ILE A 120 -25.83 1.19 -9.87
CA ILE A 120 -25.22 0.28 -8.88
C ILE A 120 -26.12 0.10 -7.66
N LYS A 121 -26.76 1.17 -7.18
CA LYS A 121 -27.70 1.12 -6.05
C LYS A 121 -28.91 0.22 -6.31
N THR A 122 -29.23 -0.10 -7.56
CA THR A 122 -30.34 -1.01 -7.90
C THR A 122 -30.05 -2.49 -7.59
N PHE A 123 -28.78 -2.87 -7.41
CA PHE A 123 -28.40 -4.25 -7.10
C PHE A 123 -28.75 -4.67 -5.66
N TYR A 124 -29.02 -3.73 -4.76
CA TYR A 124 -29.34 -4.00 -3.37
C TYR A 124 -30.55 -3.18 -2.91
N SER A 125 -31.65 -3.86 -2.53
CA SER A 125 -32.90 -3.20 -2.14
C SER A 125 -32.78 -2.34 -0.89
N GLY A 126 -31.78 -2.59 -0.03
CA GLY A 126 -31.55 -1.78 1.16
C GLY A 126 -31.24 -0.30 0.88
N PHE A 127 -30.81 0.07 -0.34
CA PHE A 127 -30.70 1.48 -0.72
C PHE A 127 -32.07 2.18 -0.90
N GLN A 128 -33.14 1.41 -1.11
CA GLN A 128 -34.52 1.90 -1.23
C GLN A 128 -35.28 1.76 0.10
N GLU A 129 -35.01 0.69 0.85
CA GLU A 129 -35.68 0.40 2.12
C GLU A 129 -35.21 1.28 3.28
N ASN A 130 -34.05 1.93 3.15
CA ASN A 130 -33.53 2.80 4.19
C ASN A 130 -34.29 4.13 4.22
N GLU A 131 -35.19 4.28 5.19
CA GLU A 131 -36.01 5.49 5.39
C GLU A 131 -35.18 6.70 5.86
N ASN A 132 -33.99 6.46 6.43
CA ASN A 132 -33.11 7.49 6.95
C ASN A 132 -31.79 7.55 6.15
N PRO A 133 -31.18 8.74 5.99
CA PRO A 133 -29.84 8.82 5.43
C PRO A 133 -28.85 8.03 6.29
N PRO A 134 -27.84 7.36 5.68
CA PRO A 134 -26.79 6.70 6.42
C PRO A 134 -26.12 7.63 7.44
N ARG A 135 -25.82 7.11 8.63
CA ARG A 135 -25.10 7.88 9.64
C ARG A 135 -23.64 8.07 9.22
N GLU A 136 -23.25 9.32 8.96
CA GLU A 136 -21.88 9.68 8.60
C GLU A 136 -20.98 9.76 9.84
N ILE A 137 -19.73 9.33 9.68
CA ILE A 137 -18.70 9.40 10.71
C ILE A 137 -18.32 10.87 10.88
N SER A 138 -18.46 11.40 12.11
CA SER A 138 -18.00 12.76 12.41
C SER A 138 -16.47 12.83 12.37
N LEU A 139 -15.95 13.96 11.87
CA LEU A 139 -14.52 14.29 11.92
C LEU A 139 -14.24 15.40 12.94
N ASP A 140 -15.22 15.72 13.78
CA ASP A 140 -15.05 16.67 14.88
C ASP A 140 -13.96 16.19 15.85
N ASP A 141 -13.39 17.14 16.60
CA ASP A 141 -12.32 16.90 17.56
C ASP A 141 -11.08 16.19 16.95
N LYS A 142 -10.86 16.34 15.63
CA LYS A 142 -9.68 15.83 14.93
C LYS A 142 -8.40 16.21 15.65
N ILE A 143 -7.61 15.20 16.03
CA ILE A 143 -6.27 15.40 16.57
C ILE A 143 -5.30 15.65 15.42
N PRO A 144 -4.65 16.82 15.34
CA PRO A 144 -3.67 17.10 14.31
C PRO A 144 -2.49 16.13 14.38
N TYR A 145 -1.89 15.87 13.22
CA TYR A 145 -0.66 15.08 13.15
C TYR A 145 0.45 15.77 13.96
N SER A 146 1.03 15.04 14.92
CA SER A 146 2.19 15.46 15.71
C SER A 146 3.01 14.24 16.12
N GLN A 147 4.29 14.44 16.46
CA GLN A 147 5.15 13.35 16.94
C GLN A 147 4.60 12.69 18.21
N GLU A 148 4.05 13.51 19.14
CA GLU A 148 3.37 13.03 20.34
C GLU A 148 2.16 12.15 20.00
N SER A 149 1.33 12.57 19.03
CA SER A 149 0.17 11.80 18.59
C SER A 149 0.57 10.46 17.96
N VAL A 150 1.68 10.45 17.22
CA VAL A 150 2.27 9.24 16.61
C VAL A 150 2.80 8.27 17.67
N GLU A 151 3.45 8.77 18.73
CA GLU A 151 3.94 7.93 19.83
C GLU A 151 2.79 7.27 20.59
N ILE A 152 1.74 8.02 20.93
CA ILE A 152 0.52 7.46 21.54
C ILE A 152 -0.12 6.42 20.61
N GLY A 153 -0.22 6.73 19.31
CA GLY A 153 -0.79 5.82 18.33
C GLY A 153 0.01 4.52 18.15
N LYS A 154 1.34 4.58 18.31
CA LYS A 154 2.22 3.41 18.26
C LYS A 154 1.96 2.47 19.43
N ASP A 155 1.78 3.00 20.62
CA ASP A 155 1.47 2.19 21.81
C ASP A 155 0.08 1.55 21.67
N LEU A 156 -0.91 2.32 21.21
CA LEU A 156 -2.26 1.83 20.91
C LEU A 156 -2.26 0.74 19.84
N TYR A 157 -1.37 0.80 18.85
CA TYR A 157 -1.27 -0.23 17.82
C TYR A 157 -0.89 -1.61 18.38
N VAL A 158 -0.11 -1.63 19.46
CA VAL A 158 0.23 -2.87 20.18
C VAL A 158 -0.90 -3.24 21.15
N GLU A 159 -1.40 -2.29 21.93
CA GLU A 159 -2.50 -2.50 22.91
C GLU A 159 -3.75 -3.10 22.25
N LEU A 160 -4.13 -2.59 21.07
CA LEU A 160 -5.32 -3.03 20.34
C LEU A 160 -5.08 -4.29 19.49
N GLY A 161 -3.90 -4.91 19.56
CA GLY A 161 -3.60 -6.16 18.85
C GLY A 161 -3.44 -6.01 17.33
N CYS A 162 -3.24 -4.79 16.80
CA CYS A 162 -3.09 -4.57 15.36
C CYS A 162 -1.91 -5.36 14.76
N VAL A 163 -0.88 -5.60 15.57
CA VAL A 163 0.34 -6.36 15.23
C VAL A 163 0.01 -7.80 14.78
N GLU A 164 -1.03 -8.42 15.31
CA GLU A 164 -1.35 -9.83 15.01
C GLU A 164 -1.71 -10.04 13.53
N CYS A 165 -2.32 -9.03 12.90
CA CYS A 165 -2.63 -9.06 11.48
C CYS A 165 -1.62 -8.25 10.66
N HIS A 166 -1.33 -7.02 11.07
CA HIS A 166 -0.54 -6.10 10.24
C HIS A 166 0.98 -6.22 10.46
N GLY A 167 1.44 -6.95 11.47
CA GLY A 167 2.85 -7.04 11.84
C GLY A 167 3.37 -5.81 12.58
N LYS A 168 4.55 -5.89 13.21
CA LYS A 168 5.07 -4.83 14.08
C LYS A 168 5.36 -3.52 13.35
N LEU A 169 5.72 -3.62 12.07
CA LEU A 169 6.05 -2.50 11.21
C LEU A 169 4.97 -2.24 10.14
N GLY A 170 3.82 -2.89 10.26
CA GLY A 170 2.68 -2.69 9.37
C GLY A 170 2.83 -3.28 7.96
N ARG A 171 3.69 -4.28 7.72
CA ARG A 171 3.89 -4.85 6.38
C ARG A 171 2.86 -5.90 5.98
N GLY A 172 1.96 -6.27 6.90
CA GLY A 172 0.95 -7.31 6.69
C GLY A 172 1.49 -8.72 6.92
N ASP A 173 2.55 -8.83 7.71
CA ASP A 173 3.29 -10.03 8.08
C ASP A 173 2.96 -10.54 9.50
N GLY A 174 1.82 -10.12 10.05
CA GLY A 174 1.36 -10.60 11.35
C GLY A 174 1.10 -12.10 11.35
N THR A 175 1.27 -12.74 12.51
CA THR A 175 1.10 -14.20 12.72
C THR A 175 -0.28 -14.72 12.26
N SER A 176 -1.32 -13.90 12.39
CA SER A 176 -2.69 -14.24 11.99
C SER A 176 -2.97 -13.93 10.52
N ALA A 177 -2.14 -13.10 9.84
CA ALA A 177 -2.37 -12.64 8.48
C ALA A 177 -2.62 -13.77 7.46
N PRO A 178 -1.89 -14.90 7.48
CA PRO A 178 -2.11 -15.98 6.51
C PRO A 178 -3.46 -16.70 6.65
N THR A 179 -4.11 -16.59 7.82
CA THR A 179 -5.37 -17.27 8.15
C THR A 179 -6.62 -16.47 7.80
N LEU A 180 -6.45 -15.21 7.40
CA LEU A 180 -7.54 -14.28 7.20
C LEU A 180 -8.34 -14.58 5.92
N VAL A 181 -9.66 -14.69 6.10
CA VAL A 181 -10.64 -14.82 5.02
C VAL A 181 -11.67 -13.72 5.09
N ASP A 182 -12.19 -13.30 3.95
CA ASP A 182 -13.27 -12.33 3.87
C ASP A 182 -14.65 -13.00 4.04
N ALA A 183 -15.73 -12.22 4.05
CA ALA A 183 -17.10 -12.74 4.22
C ALA A 183 -17.62 -13.65 3.08
N TRP A 184 -16.78 -13.93 2.08
CA TRP A 184 -17.03 -14.84 0.98
C TRP A 184 -16.03 -16.02 0.98
N ASP A 185 -15.33 -16.24 2.10
CA ASP A 185 -14.32 -17.29 2.30
C ASP A 185 -13.10 -17.16 1.34
N PHE A 186 -12.89 -15.99 0.75
CA PHE A 186 -11.69 -15.73 -0.02
C PHE A 186 -10.56 -15.27 0.89
N LYS A 187 -9.36 -15.84 0.68
CA LYS A 187 -8.14 -15.37 1.34
C LYS A 187 -7.96 -13.87 1.12
N THR A 188 -7.74 -13.13 2.20
CA THR A 188 -7.52 -11.69 2.15
C THR A 188 -6.30 -11.33 2.99
N TRP A 189 -5.48 -10.43 2.47
CA TRP A 189 -4.30 -9.96 3.18
C TRP A 189 -4.52 -8.56 3.76
N PRO A 190 -3.97 -8.27 4.93
CA PRO A 190 -3.83 -6.90 5.42
C PRO A 190 -3.02 -6.06 4.42
N ALA A 191 -3.37 -4.79 4.28
CA ALA A 191 -2.59 -3.88 3.44
C ALA A 191 -1.20 -3.67 4.06
N ASN A 192 -0.18 -3.53 3.20
CA ASN A 192 1.13 -3.04 3.62
C ASN A 192 1.00 -1.55 3.94
N LEU A 193 0.96 -1.21 5.22
CA LEU A 193 0.77 0.13 5.75
C LEU A 193 1.97 1.05 5.48
N THR A 194 3.11 0.50 5.06
CA THR A 194 4.28 1.27 4.63
C THR A 194 4.19 1.77 3.17
N GLU A 195 3.13 1.36 2.46
CA GLU A 195 2.85 1.72 1.06
C GLU A 195 1.49 2.42 0.92
N ASN A 196 1.38 3.64 1.44
CA ASN A 196 0.10 4.36 1.49
C ASN A 196 -0.55 4.64 0.13
N TRP A 197 0.20 4.60 -0.97
CA TRP A 197 -0.32 4.71 -2.34
C TRP A 197 -1.19 3.53 -2.75
N ASN A 198 -1.20 2.43 -1.98
CA ASN A 198 -2.07 1.28 -2.18
C ASN A 198 -3.33 1.33 -1.26
N PHE A 199 -3.55 2.43 -0.51
CA PHE A 199 -4.72 2.57 0.35
C PHE A 199 -5.98 2.88 -0.46
N ARG A 200 -6.85 1.88 -0.58
CA ARG A 200 -8.09 1.94 -1.37
C ARG A 200 -9.06 3.04 -0.93
N GLY A 201 -9.00 3.45 0.33
CA GLY A 201 -9.89 4.44 0.92
C GLY A 201 -9.27 5.82 1.14
N GLY A 202 -8.04 6.04 0.66
CA GLY A 202 -7.25 7.25 0.92
C GLY A 202 -6.20 7.07 2.03
N SER A 203 -5.15 7.90 1.98
CA SER A 203 -3.96 7.82 2.85
C SER A 203 -3.87 8.94 3.88
N ASP A 204 -4.82 9.87 3.90
CA ASP A 204 -4.85 10.93 4.91
C ASP A 204 -5.38 10.43 6.24
N SER A 205 -5.05 11.15 7.32
CA SER A 205 -5.47 10.74 8.67
C SER A 205 -6.99 10.60 8.77
N GLU A 206 -7.76 11.45 8.08
CA GLU A 206 -9.24 11.35 8.07
C GLU A 206 -9.73 10.09 7.34
N ASP A 207 -9.05 9.69 6.28
CA ASP A 207 -9.40 8.50 5.50
C ASP A 207 -9.06 7.23 6.27
N ILE A 208 -7.90 7.18 6.91
CA ILE A 208 -7.49 6.08 7.78
C ILE A 208 -8.43 6.00 8.99
N PHE A 209 -8.73 7.12 9.63
CA PHE A 209 -9.66 7.22 10.77
C PHE A 209 -11.03 6.61 10.46
N LYS A 210 -11.61 6.92 9.29
CA LYS A 210 -12.89 6.34 8.86
C LYS A 210 -12.85 4.81 8.74
N ARG A 211 -11.68 4.19 8.49
CA ARG A 211 -11.54 2.73 8.44
C ARG A 211 -11.59 2.10 9.82
N PHE A 212 -11.10 2.80 10.84
CA PHE A 212 -11.22 2.35 12.23
C PHE A 212 -12.66 2.47 12.72
N ILE A 213 -13.30 3.63 12.53
CA ILE A 213 -14.67 3.84 13.03
C ILE A 213 -15.71 3.04 12.22
N GLY A 214 -15.60 3.03 10.89
CA GLY A 214 -16.58 2.36 10.02
C GLY A 214 -16.30 0.87 9.82
N GLY A 215 -15.09 0.40 10.15
CA GLY A 215 -14.58 -0.91 9.77
C GLY A 215 -14.43 -1.07 8.24
N ILE A 216 -13.89 -2.22 7.82
CA ILE A 216 -13.84 -2.58 6.40
C ILE A 216 -14.82 -3.74 6.16
N ALA A 217 -16.04 -3.38 5.72
CA ALA A 217 -17.17 -4.30 5.65
C ALA A 217 -16.86 -5.58 4.85
N GLY A 218 -17.19 -6.72 5.44
CA GLY A 218 -16.95 -8.04 4.87
C GLY A 218 -15.48 -8.45 4.82
N SER A 219 -14.59 -7.77 5.56
CA SER A 219 -13.23 -8.24 5.84
C SER A 219 -13.04 -8.48 7.35
N PRO A 220 -11.95 -9.14 7.76
CA PRO A 220 -11.63 -9.31 9.19
C PRO A 220 -11.31 -8.03 9.94
N MET A 221 -11.11 -6.88 9.27
CA MET A 221 -10.83 -5.60 9.94
C MET A 221 -12.14 -5.01 10.51
N PRO A 222 -12.35 -5.08 11.85
CA PRO A 222 -13.60 -4.68 12.45
C PRO A 222 -13.72 -3.15 12.50
N ALA A 223 -14.94 -2.68 12.77
CA ALA A 223 -15.13 -1.32 13.26
C ALA A 223 -14.73 -1.24 14.74
N PHE A 224 -14.30 -0.08 15.22
CA PHE A 224 -13.98 0.16 16.62
C PHE A 224 -15.24 0.62 17.35
N GLN A 225 -16.00 -0.32 17.93
CA GLN A 225 -17.23 -0.04 18.68
C GLN A 225 -17.60 -1.24 19.57
N GLY A 226 -18.12 -1.00 20.77
CA GLY A 226 -18.56 -2.09 21.65
C GLY A 226 -17.47 -3.15 21.85
N ASP A 227 -17.85 -4.43 21.76
CA ASP A 227 -16.97 -5.58 22.03
C ASP A 227 -15.78 -5.72 21.06
N THR A 228 -15.80 -5.04 19.91
CA THR A 228 -14.66 -5.08 18.98
C THR A 228 -13.57 -4.07 19.34
N PHE A 229 -13.77 -3.27 20.39
CA PHE A 229 -12.78 -2.32 20.89
C PHE A 229 -12.36 -2.70 22.32
N TYR A 230 -11.08 -3.02 22.50
CA TYR A 230 -10.55 -3.40 23.81
C TYR A 230 -10.78 -2.29 24.84
N HIS A 231 -11.32 -2.65 26.00
CA HIS A 231 -11.65 -1.72 27.09
C HIS A 231 -12.61 -0.59 26.69
N PHE A 232 -13.55 -0.84 25.78
CA PHE A 232 -14.59 0.11 25.39
C PHE A 232 -15.29 0.76 26.60
N GLY A 233 -15.37 2.10 26.62
CA GLY A 233 -15.97 2.87 27.72
C GLY A 233 -15.03 3.24 28.87
N LEU A 234 -13.83 2.67 28.95
CA LEU A 234 -12.81 3.04 29.94
C LEU A 234 -11.95 4.22 29.44
N THR A 235 -11.53 5.09 30.34
CA THR A 235 -10.52 6.11 30.03
C THR A 235 -9.16 5.46 29.77
N ALA A 236 -8.18 6.21 29.22
CA ALA A 236 -6.82 5.70 29.03
C ALA A 236 -6.20 5.18 30.34
N GLU A 237 -6.33 5.93 31.43
CA GLU A 237 -5.82 5.54 32.76
C GLU A 237 -6.54 4.28 33.30
N GLN A 238 -7.86 4.20 33.13
CA GLN A 238 -8.63 3.02 33.56
C GLN A 238 -8.27 1.79 32.72
N SER A 239 -8.07 1.96 31.41
CA SER A 239 -7.65 0.90 30.48
C SER A 239 -6.31 0.31 30.89
N GLU A 240 -5.31 1.16 31.18
CA GLU A 240 -3.98 0.74 31.62
C GLU A 240 -4.03 0.01 32.97
N GLN A 241 -4.78 0.56 33.93
CA GLN A 241 -4.97 -0.07 35.23
C GLN A 241 -5.68 -1.42 35.08
N TYR A 242 -6.70 -1.51 34.22
CA TYR A 242 -7.44 -2.75 34.01
C TYR A 242 -6.57 -3.82 33.34
N ALA A 243 -5.82 -3.46 32.29
CA ALA A 243 -4.86 -4.35 31.63
C ALA A 243 -3.81 -4.90 32.62
N THR A 244 -3.36 -4.08 33.57
CA THR A 244 -2.42 -4.52 34.61
C THR A 244 -3.05 -5.56 35.53
N LEU A 245 -4.32 -5.38 35.89
CA LEU A 245 -5.07 -6.33 36.72
C LEU A 245 -5.35 -7.64 35.97
N GLU A 246 -5.75 -7.56 34.70
CA GLU A 246 -5.95 -8.74 33.84
C GLU A 246 -4.67 -9.56 33.72
N LYS A 247 -3.54 -8.88 33.49
CA LYS A 247 -2.23 -9.55 33.40
C LYS A 247 -1.83 -10.25 34.69
N LYS A 248 -2.06 -9.65 35.86
CA LYS A 248 -1.82 -10.32 37.14
C LYS A 248 -2.60 -11.63 37.25
N VAL A 249 -3.87 -11.60 36.85
CA VAL A 249 -4.73 -12.79 36.85
C VAL A 249 -4.22 -13.83 35.85
N GLU A 250 -3.80 -13.42 34.65
CA GLU A 250 -3.21 -14.30 33.63
C GLU A 250 -1.91 -14.96 34.12
N ASP A 251 -1.06 -14.22 34.82
CA ASP A 251 0.18 -14.69 35.43
C ASP A 251 -0.06 -15.56 36.69
N GLY A 252 -1.31 -15.74 37.10
CA GLY A 252 -1.71 -16.56 38.25
C GLY A 252 -1.47 -15.90 39.61
N GLU A 253 -1.32 -14.57 39.64
CA GLU A 253 -1.24 -13.81 40.88
C GLU A 253 -2.63 -13.62 41.51
N GLU A 254 -2.72 -13.75 42.84
CA GLU A 254 -3.94 -13.40 43.57
C GLU A 254 -4.08 -11.88 43.68
N LEU A 255 -5.20 -11.34 43.22
CA LEU A 255 -5.55 -9.94 43.41
C LEU A 255 -5.90 -9.69 44.89
N THR A 256 -5.51 -8.52 45.40
CA THR A 256 -6.03 -8.03 46.68
C THR A 256 -7.51 -7.68 46.56
N THR A 257 -8.25 -7.63 47.68
CA THR A 257 -9.67 -7.25 47.66
C THR A 257 -9.92 -5.89 47.00
N GLU A 258 -9.02 -4.91 47.19
CA GLU A 258 -9.12 -3.60 46.54
C GLU A 258 -8.93 -3.69 45.01
N GLU A 259 -8.06 -4.60 44.55
CA GLU A 259 -7.83 -4.86 43.14
C GLU A 259 -9.00 -5.62 42.50
N GLU A 260 -9.60 -6.57 43.21
CA GLU A 260 -10.82 -7.27 42.79
C GLU A 260 -11.99 -6.30 42.64
N GLU A 261 -12.20 -5.41 43.63
CA GLU A 261 -13.24 -4.37 43.57
C GLU A 261 -13.01 -3.41 42.41
N ARG A 262 -11.75 -3.02 42.15
CA ARG A 262 -11.38 -2.17 41.01
C ARG A 262 -11.64 -2.86 39.67
N ALA A 263 -11.21 -4.11 39.53
CA ALA A 263 -11.43 -4.91 38.32
C ALA A 263 -12.92 -5.08 38.04
N ALA A 264 -13.74 -5.35 39.08
CA ALA A 264 -15.18 -5.45 38.96
C ALA A 264 -15.82 -4.12 38.51
N GLN A 265 -15.34 -2.98 39.03
CA GLN A 265 -15.81 -1.66 38.62
C GLN A 265 -15.50 -1.39 37.13
N TYR A 266 -14.29 -1.72 36.67
CA TYR A 266 -13.90 -1.51 35.28
C TYR A 266 -14.64 -2.45 34.33
N PHE A 267 -14.83 -3.70 34.73
CA PHE A 267 -15.69 -4.63 34.01
C PHE A 267 -17.12 -4.10 33.87
N GLU A 268 -17.73 -3.60 34.95
CA GLU A 268 -19.11 -3.06 34.91
C GLU A 268 -19.23 -1.86 33.97
N ILE A 269 -18.25 -0.95 33.96
CA ILE A 269 -18.24 0.19 33.02
C ILE A 269 -18.12 -0.32 31.58
N ASN A 270 -17.20 -1.26 31.33
CA ASN A 270 -16.98 -1.82 30.01
C ASN A 270 -18.21 -2.57 29.49
N ASP A 271 -18.81 -3.45 30.29
CA ASP A 271 -20.01 -4.23 29.97
C ASP A 271 -21.23 -3.34 29.72
N THR A 272 -21.42 -2.30 30.55
CA THR A 272 -22.51 -1.33 30.35
C THR A 272 -22.35 -0.55 29.05
N ALA A 273 -21.12 -0.12 28.73
CA ALA A 273 -20.84 0.58 27.48
C ALA A 273 -21.00 -0.33 26.26
N ALA A 274 -20.52 -1.58 26.34
CA ALA A 274 -20.69 -2.59 25.29
C ALA A 274 -22.16 -2.88 25.03
N THR A 275 -22.97 -3.05 26.08
CA THR A 275 -24.43 -3.24 25.97
C THR A 275 -25.08 -2.04 25.27
N ALA A 276 -24.71 -0.81 25.65
CA ALA A 276 -25.21 0.39 24.98
C ALA A 276 -24.82 0.45 23.48
N ALA A 277 -23.64 -0.06 23.11
CA ALA A 277 -23.21 -0.16 21.72
C ALA A 277 -24.00 -1.21 20.93
N LEU A 278 -24.41 -2.31 21.56
CA LEU A 278 -25.30 -3.30 20.94
C LEU A 278 -26.69 -2.71 20.66
N ASP A 279 -27.28 -2.02 21.64
CA ASP A 279 -28.57 -1.32 21.46
C ASP A 279 -28.51 -0.32 20.28
N TRP A 280 -27.40 0.43 20.18
CA TRP A 280 -27.15 1.36 19.08
C TRP A 280 -27.04 0.64 17.71
N ALA A 281 -26.31 -0.47 17.68
CA ALA A 281 -26.11 -1.26 16.45
C ALA A 281 -27.40 -1.89 15.94
N GLU A 282 -28.28 -2.33 16.84
CA GLU A 282 -29.60 -2.87 16.52
C GLU A 282 -30.64 -1.79 16.17
N GLY A 283 -30.29 -0.50 16.34
CA GLY A 283 -31.19 0.62 16.07
C GLY A 283 -32.35 0.71 17.06
N LEU A 284 -32.16 0.21 18.29
CA LEU A 284 -33.17 0.28 19.35
C LEU A 284 -33.32 1.72 19.85
N GLU A 285 -34.51 2.07 20.33
CA GLU A 285 -34.71 3.34 21.02
C GLU A 285 -33.96 3.34 22.36
N MET A 286 -32.92 4.16 22.46
CA MET A 286 -32.10 4.29 23.66
C MET A 286 -32.64 5.37 24.59
N SER A 287 -32.57 5.13 25.91
CA SER A 287 -32.81 6.17 26.90
C SER A 287 -31.74 7.28 26.81
N PRO A 288 -32.03 8.52 27.27
CA PRO A 288 -31.03 9.58 27.33
C PRO A 288 -29.77 9.18 28.10
N GLU A 289 -29.90 8.36 29.14
CA GLU A 289 -28.81 7.86 29.96
C GLU A 289 -27.94 6.85 29.18
N THR A 290 -28.55 5.85 28.54
CA THR A 290 -27.82 4.84 27.74
C THR A 290 -27.13 5.51 26.55
N LEU A 291 -27.80 6.44 25.88
CA LEU A 291 -27.21 7.20 24.78
C LEU A 291 -26.00 8.04 25.24
N LYS A 292 -26.07 8.63 26.44
CA LYS A 292 -24.93 9.36 27.01
C LYS A 292 -23.75 8.42 27.28
N ILE A 293 -23.98 7.23 27.84
CA ILE A 293 -22.94 6.22 28.08
C ILE A 293 -22.24 5.85 26.76
N TYR A 294 -23.02 5.53 25.73
CA TYR A 294 -22.49 5.21 24.40
C TYR A 294 -21.66 6.36 23.81
N ASN A 295 -22.18 7.58 23.84
CA ASN A 295 -21.48 8.75 23.29
C ASN A 295 -20.17 9.05 24.04
N ASP A 296 -20.17 8.95 25.37
CA ASP A 296 -18.99 9.15 26.19
C ASP A 296 -17.91 8.08 25.86
N ALA A 297 -18.33 6.82 25.68
CA ALA A 297 -17.44 5.73 25.26
C ALA A 297 -16.87 5.92 23.85
N MET A 298 -17.72 6.29 22.89
CA MET A 298 -17.30 6.57 21.51
C MET A 298 -16.35 7.75 21.41
N LYS A 299 -16.47 8.76 22.29
CA LYS A 299 -15.52 9.88 22.33
C LYS A 299 -14.10 9.40 22.62
N VAL A 300 -13.92 8.46 23.56
CA VAL A 300 -12.61 7.86 23.85
C VAL A 300 -12.10 7.06 22.64
N VAL A 301 -12.98 6.32 21.98
CA VAL A 301 -12.62 5.58 20.76
C VAL A 301 -12.16 6.54 19.66
N TYR A 302 -12.85 7.66 19.45
CA TYR A 302 -12.49 8.66 18.45
C TYR A 302 -11.11 9.25 18.76
N GLU A 303 -10.86 9.64 20.02
CA GLU A 303 -9.56 10.15 20.45
C GLU A 303 -8.43 9.16 20.16
N LYS A 304 -8.57 7.91 20.63
CA LYS A 304 -7.59 6.82 20.39
C LYS A 304 -7.41 6.55 18.88
N SER A 305 -8.50 6.54 18.12
CA SER A 305 -8.48 6.28 16.67
C SER A 305 -7.75 7.37 15.88
N TRP A 306 -7.82 8.63 16.32
CA TRP A 306 -7.04 9.71 15.70
C TRP A 306 -5.54 9.55 15.93
N HIS A 307 -5.13 9.19 17.15
CA HIS A 307 -3.73 8.85 17.45
C HIS A 307 -3.25 7.68 16.59
N LEU A 308 -4.04 6.59 16.54
CA LEU A 308 -3.73 5.43 15.72
C LEU A 308 -3.64 5.78 14.23
N ALA A 309 -4.53 6.64 13.72
CA ALA A 309 -4.52 7.07 12.32
C ALA A 309 -3.26 7.88 11.98
N ASN A 310 -2.81 8.74 12.90
CA ASN A 310 -1.55 9.47 12.74
C ASN A 310 -0.35 8.53 12.78
N TYR A 311 -0.35 7.51 13.64
CA TYR A 311 0.69 6.48 13.64
C TYR A 311 0.71 5.70 12.33
N VAL A 312 -0.43 5.18 11.85
CA VAL A 312 -0.49 4.48 10.55
C VAL A 312 -0.03 5.37 9.39
N LYS A 313 -0.43 6.65 9.39
CA LYS A 313 0.07 7.63 8.42
C LYS A 313 1.59 7.79 8.47
N SER A 314 2.20 7.68 9.65
CA SER A 314 3.66 7.81 9.85
C SER A 314 4.48 6.61 9.35
N LEU A 315 3.85 5.44 9.15
CA LEU A 315 4.52 4.22 8.68
C LEU A 315 4.97 4.28 7.22
N SER A 316 4.38 5.18 6.43
CA SER A 316 4.64 5.34 5.00
C SER A 316 5.23 6.71 4.71
N PRO A 317 6.09 6.86 3.68
CA PRO A 317 6.46 8.17 3.18
C PRO A 317 5.23 8.95 2.68
N GLU A 318 5.31 10.28 2.67
CA GLU A 318 4.22 11.17 2.21
C GLU A 318 3.80 10.89 0.77
N LYS A 319 4.74 10.45 -0.07
CA LYS A 319 4.51 10.15 -1.49
C LYS A 319 5.18 8.84 -1.87
N ARG A 320 4.59 8.17 -2.86
CA ARG A 320 5.20 7.01 -3.51
C ARG A 320 6.61 7.34 -3.99
N PRO A 321 7.61 6.48 -3.74
CA PRO A 321 8.95 6.66 -4.28
C PRO A 321 8.95 6.80 -5.80
N ASP A 322 9.77 7.73 -6.29
CA ASP A 322 10.00 7.89 -7.72
C ASP A 322 10.71 6.64 -8.28
N PHE A 323 10.29 6.18 -9.45
CA PHE A 323 10.89 5.02 -10.11
C PHE A 323 12.36 5.30 -10.47
N ALA A 324 13.20 4.26 -10.51
CA ALA A 324 14.65 4.34 -10.76
C ALA A 324 15.06 4.77 -12.18
N ILE A 325 14.57 5.91 -12.64
CA ILE A 325 14.79 6.51 -13.96
C ILE A 325 15.21 7.98 -13.82
N GLY A 326 15.83 8.52 -14.87
CA GLY A 326 16.26 9.93 -14.91
C GLY A 326 17.20 10.27 -13.75
N LYS A 327 16.75 11.13 -12.83
CA LYS A 327 17.52 11.56 -11.66
C LYS A 327 17.59 10.51 -10.54
N HIS A 328 16.73 9.49 -10.55
CA HIS A 328 16.64 8.42 -9.54
C HIS A 328 17.28 7.10 -9.99
N VAL A 329 18.00 7.11 -11.12
CA VAL A 329 18.79 5.94 -11.54
C VAL A 329 19.72 5.53 -10.39
N LEU A 330 19.84 4.22 -10.13
CA LEU A 330 20.80 3.69 -9.17
C LEU A 330 22.22 4.08 -9.56
N ARG A 331 22.82 4.92 -8.71
CA ARG A 331 24.21 5.38 -8.81
C ARG A 331 24.98 4.77 -7.67
N SER A 332 25.72 3.69 -7.97
CA SER A 332 26.59 3.05 -6.99
C SER A 332 27.65 4.07 -6.56
N GLN A 333 27.71 4.35 -5.27
CA GLN A 333 28.61 5.37 -4.72
C GLN A 333 29.99 4.78 -4.45
N TYR A 334 31.04 5.56 -4.72
CA TYR A 334 32.40 5.11 -4.43
C TYR A 334 32.69 5.19 -2.93
N LEU A 335 33.20 4.10 -2.36
CA LEU A 335 33.72 4.04 -1.00
C LEU A 335 35.18 3.56 -1.04
N GLN A 336 36.06 4.26 -0.32
CA GLN A 336 37.46 3.85 -0.23
C GLN A 336 37.61 2.74 0.81
N GLY A 337 38.19 1.61 0.41
CA GLY A 337 38.47 0.48 1.30
C GLY A 337 37.42 -0.61 1.23
N GLU A 338 37.15 -1.24 2.37
CA GLU A 338 36.19 -2.34 2.47
C GLU A 338 34.75 -1.86 2.27
N LEU A 339 33.97 -2.67 1.56
CA LEU A 339 32.56 -2.38 1.32
C LEU A 339 31.70 -2.83 2.51
N PRO A 340 30.62 -2.09 2.82
CA PRO A 340 29.77 -2.38 3.99
C PRO A 340 29.14 -3.78 3.91
N ALA A 341 29.11 -4.48 5.05
CA ALA A 341 28.38 -5.74 5.23
C ALA A 341 26.85 -5.51 5.29
N LEU A 342 26.05 -6.57 5.37
CA LEU A 342 24.58 -6.50 5.33
C LEU A 342 23.97 -5.51 6.34
N THR A 343 24.43 -5.53 7.59
CA THR A 343 23.88 -4.75 8.72
C THR A 343 24.61 -3.44 8.99
N ASP A 344 25.54 -3.03 8.13
CA ASP A 344 26.36 -1.84 8.34
C ASP A 344 25.55 -0.54 8.18
N GLU A 345 25.66 0.37 9.16
CA GLU A 345 24.92 1.65 9.16
C GLU A 345 25.27 2.57 7.98
N THR A 346 26.39 2.34 7.30
CA THR A 346 26.79 3.10 6.10
C THR A 346 25.70 3.04 5.02
N TRP A 347 24.90 1.97 4.95
CA TRP A 347 23.76 1.88 4.04
C TRP A 347 22.72 2.98 4.29
N ASN A 348 22.61 3.52 5.50
CA ASN A 348 21.65 4.58 5.85
C ASN A 348 22.02 5.94 5.24
N THR A 349 23.23 6.08 4.70
CA THR A 349 23.66 7.31 4.01
C THR A 349 23.12 7.45 2.58
N LEU A 350 22.57 6.37 2.03
CA LEU A 350 21.97 6.34 0.70
C LEU A 350 20.45 6.26 0.78
N ASP A 351 19.78 6.90 -0.18
CA ASP A 351 18.40 6.59 -0.52
C ASP A 351 18.34 5.31 -1.38
N TYR A 352 17.28 4.53 -1.25
CA TYR A 352 17.04 3.40 -2.14
C TYR A 352 16.59 3.87 -3.51
N SER A 353 17.02 3.16 -4.56
CA SER A 353 16.39 3.24 -5.88
C SER A 353 15.21 2.27 -5.93
N TYR A 354 14.03 2.76 -6.27
CA TYR A 354 12.77 1.99 -6.27
C TYR A 354 12.44 1.43 -7.66
N TYR A 355 12.26 0.11 -7.75
CA TYR A 355 11.97 -0.61 -8.98
C TYR A 355 10.60 -1.28 -8.87
N PRO A 356 9.53 -0.71 -9.45
CA PRO A 356 8.21 -1.32 -9.41
C PRO A 356 8.19 -2.65 -10.18
N LEU A 357 7.42 -3.59 -9.65
CA LEU A 357 7.18 -4.91 -10.22
C LEU A 357 5.72 -5.03 -10.67
N ILE A 358 5.50 -5.86 -11.67
CA ILE A 358 4.16 -6.23 -12.15
C ILE A 358 4.11 -7.74 -12.35
N GLY A 359 2.92 -8.32 -12.23
CA GLY A 359 2.72 -9.74 -12.54
C GLY A 359 3.08 -10.08 -14.00
N GLN A 360 3.80 -11.17 -14.20
CA GLN A 360 4.07 -11.70 -15.54
C GLN A 360 2.83 -12.43 -16.08
N ILE A 361 2.16 -11.80 -17.05
CA ILE A 361 0.92 -12.33 -17.66
C ILE A 361 1.10 -12.87 -19.10
N VAL A 362 2.33 -12.83 -19.64
CA VAL A 362 2.57 -13.22 -21.04
C VAL A 362 2.70 -14.73 -21.22
N VAL A 363 3.36 -15.43 -20.28
CA VAL A 363 3.70 -16.86 -20.38
C VAL A 363 3.06 -17.60 -19.20
N GLU A 364 2.52 -18.79 -19.46
CA GLU A 364 1.90 -19.64 -18.44
C GLU A 364 2.94 -20.47 -17.65
N PRO A 365 2.74 -20.68 -16.33
CA PRO A 365 1.69 -20.08 -15.49
C PRO A 365 1.86 -18.56 -15.30
N ARG A 366 0.72 -17.84 -15.28
CA ARG A 366 0.67 -16.36 -15.22
C ARG A 366 0.50 -15.88 -13.79
N GLN A 367 1.11 -14.74 -13.47
CA GLN A 367 0.87 -14.03 -12.21
C GLN A 367 -0.05 -12.84 -12.48
N PHE A 368 -1.32 -12.96 -12.07
CA PHE A 368 -2.32 -11.89 -12.17
C PHE A 368 -2.47 -11.06 -10.88
N ASN A 369 -2.03 -11.61 -9.75
CA ASN A 369 -2.27 -11.10 -8.40
C ASN A 369 -0.95 -10.92 -7.66
N PRO A 370 -0.11 -9.96 -8.08
CA PRO A 370 1.18 -9.71 -7.45
C PRO A 370 0.98 -9.30 -5.98
N SER A 371 1.75 -9.92 -5.09
CA SER A 371 1.83 -9.62 -3.66
C SER A 371 3.04 -8.76 -3.29
N ILE A 372 4.06 -8.74 -4.16
CA ILE A 372 5.28 -7.95 -4.07
C ILE A 372 5.21 -6.80 -5.08
N ASP A 373 5.26 -5.57 -4.58
CA ASP A 373 5.11 -4.35 -5.38
C ASP A 373 6.41 -3.83 -6.00
N ALA A 374 7.56 -4.06 -5.36
CA ALA A 374 8.83 -3.47 -5.78
C ALA A 374 10.07 -4.19 -5.25
N VAL A 375 11.21 -3.96 -5.91
CA VAL A 375 12.55 -4.14 -5.34
C VAL A 375 13.17 -2.77 -5.09
N ASN A 376 13.78 -2.59 -3.92
CA ASN A 376 14.57 -1.44 -3.53
C ASN A 376 16.06 -1.80 -3.57
N VAL A 377 16.90 -0.91 -4.10
CA VAL A 377 18.33 -1.20 -4.24
C VAL A 377 19.21 -0.04 -3.78
N LYS A 378 20.25 -0.37 -3.01
CA LYS A 378 21.40 0.48 -2.73
C LYS A 378 22.66 -0.17 -3.26
N SER A 379 23.69 0.63 -3.53
CA SER A 379 24.98 0.09 -3.94
C SER A 379 26.15 1.00 -3.60
N PHE A 380 27.23 0.37 -3.15
CA PHE A 380 28.56 0.96 -3.07
C PHE A 380 29.54 0.18 -3.94
N TYR A 381 30.61 0.83 -4.38
CA TYR A 381 31.70 0.19 -5.08
C TYR A 381 33.05 0.79 -4.66
N ASN A 382 34.13 0.04 -4.83
CA ASN A 382 35.50 0.51 -4.59
C ASN A 382 36.34 0.31 -5.85
N ASP A 383 37.67 0.25 -5.71
CA ASP A 383 38.58 0.08 -6.85
C ASP A 383 38.45 -1.29 -7.55
N THR A 384 37.96 -2.31 -6.85
CA THR A 384 38.01 -3.71 -7.31
C THR A 384 36.67 -4.45 -7.25
N GLU A 385 35.74 -4.01 -6.42
CA GLU A 385 34.50 -4.70 -6.07
C GLU A 385 33.29 -3.76 -6.10
N VAL A 386 32.10 -4.37 -6.12
CA VAL A 386 30.81 -3.71 -5.92
C VAL A 386 29.98 -4.52 -4.94
N ALA A 387 29.22 -3.84 -4.10
CA ALA A 387 28.23 -4.40 -3.21
C ALA A 387 26.85 -3.82 -3.55
N PHE A 388 25.85 -4.68 -3.58
CA PHE A 388 24.44 -4.33 -3.73
C PHE A 388 23.69 -4.79 -2.49
N LEU A 389 22.78 -3.94 -2.03
CA LEU A 389 21.80 -4.28 -1.01
C LEU A 389 20.42 -4.18 -1.66
N PHE A 390 19.79 -5.33 -1.87
CA PHE A 390 18.44 -5.45 -2.37
C PHE A 390 17.48 -5.62 -1.20
N SER A 391 16.29 -5.05 -1.29
CA SER A 391 15.21 -5.33 -0.37
C SER A 391 13.85 -5.31 -1.03
N TRP A 392 12.96 -6.18 -0.59
CA TRP A 392 11.57 -6.22 -1.03
C TRP A 392 10.70 -6.68 0.13
N ASP A 393 9.46 -6.20 0.13
CA ASP A 393 8.48 -6.61 1.13
C ASP A 393 7.84 -7.91 0.66
N ASP A 394 7.83 -8.89 1.55
CA ASP A 394 7.17 -10.18 1.38
C ASP A 394 6.46 -10.50 2.69
N LYS A 395 5.18 -10.87 2.62
CA LYS A 395 4.39 -11.10 3.84
C LYS A 395 4.73 -12.45 4.47
N THR A 396 5.40 -13.31 3.72
CA THR A 396 5.71 -14.69 4.11
C THR A 396 7.19 -14.98 3.91
N HIS A 397 7.66 -16.04 4.57
CA HIS A 397 9.03 -16.52 4.48
C HIS A 397 9.01 -17.99 4.06
N ASN A 398 9.03 -18.25 2.77
CA ASN A 398 8.90 -19.57 2.19
C ASN A 398 10.27 -20.09 1.74
N THR A 399 10.83 -21.02 2.51
CA THR A 399 12.19 -21.56 2.31
C THR A 399 12.25 -22.93 1.65
N SER A 400 11.13 -23.48 1.14
CA SER A 400 10.96 -24.74 0.36
C SER A 400 10.16 -25.90 0.99
N GLU A 401 9.41 -25.72 2.08
CA GLU A 401 8.69 -26.85 2.72
C GLU A 401 7.41 -27.31 2.00
N GLU A 402 6.83 -26.50 1.12
CA GLU A 402 5.62 -26.84 0.36
C GLU A 402 5.96 -27.21 -1.09
N GLU A 403 5.73 -28.47 -1.45
CA GLU A 403 5.86 -28.97 -2.81
C GLU A 403 4.51 -28.92 -3.54
N ASN A 404 4.50 -28.46 -4.78
CA ASN A 404 3.40 -28.67 -5.70
C ASN A 404 3.26 -30.18 -5.98
N GLU A 405 2.14 -30.78 -5.57
CA GLU A 405 1.90 -32.23 -5.69
C GLU A 405 1.89 -32.75 -7.15
N GLU A 406 1.58 -31.90 -8.13
CA GLU A 406 1.54 -32.28 -9.55
C GLU A 406 2.91 -32.19 -10.23
N THR A 407 3.71 -31.17 -9.88
CA THR A 407 4.99 -30.90 -10.53
C THR A 407 6.22 -31.33 -9.71
N GLY A 408 6.05 -31.62 -8.42
CA GLY A 408 7.13 -31.92 -7.47
C GLY A 408 8.10 -30.75 -7.27
N LYS A 409 7.64 -29.51 -7.49
CA LYS A 409 8.47 -28.30 -7.37
C LYS A 409 8.04 -27.52 -6.13
N THR A 410 9.01 -26.97 -5.42
CA THR A 410 8.78 -26.23 -4.18
C THR A 410 8.34 -24.80 -4.46
N TYR A 411 7.38 -24.31 -3.67
CA TYR A 411 7.07 -22.90 -3.55
C TYR A 411 8.07 -22.27 -2.59
N GLU A 412 9.02 -21.54 -3.15
CA GLU A 412 10.06 -20.85 -2.39
C GLU A 412 10.20 -19.41 -2.85
N ASP A 413 10.59 -18.55 -1.92
CA ASP A 413 10.88 -17.16 -2.23
C ASP A 413 12.22 -17.07 -2.95
N ALA A 414 12.24 -16.26 -4.00
CA ALA A 414 13.42 -16.14 -4.84
C ALA A 414 13.47 -14.77 -5.52
N ILE A 415 14.69 -14.35 -5.86
CA ILE A 415 14.92 -13.19 -6.72
C ILE A 415 15.93 -13.54 -7.80
N ALA A 416 15.64 -13.13 -9.03
CA ALA A 416 16.56 -13.16 -10.15
C ALA A 416 16.87 -11.73 -10.61
N ILE A 417 18.15 -11.37 -10.56
CA ILE A 417 18.66 -10.07 -11.00
C ILE A 417 19.23 -10.26 -12.40
N GLN A 418 18.69 -9.52 -13.37
CA GLN A 418 18.96 -9.72 -14.78
C GLN A 418 19.80 -8.60 -15.37
N PHE A 419 20.81 -9.01 -16.14
CA PHE A 419 21.68 -8.15 -16.92
C PHE A 419 21.81 -8.64 -18.37
N PRO A 420 22.16 -7.78 -19.33
CA PRO A 420 22.59 -8.26 -20.64
C PRO A 420 23.96 -8.94 -20.51
N VAL A 421 24.18 -10.06 -21.21
CA VAL A 421 25.49 -10.75 -21.25
C VAL A 421 26.62 -9.82 -21.72
N LYS A 422 26.31 -8.81 -22.54
CA LYS A 422 27.26 -7.78 -22.97
C LYS A 422 26.67 -6.39 -22.75
N PRO A 423 27.43 -5.46 -22.13
CA PRO A 423 27.04 -4.06 -22.07
C PRO A 423 26.77 -3.49 -23.46
N ARG A 424 25.85 -2.54 -23.55
CA ARG A 424 25.46 -1.92 -24.82
C ARG A 424 26.64 -1.12 -25.37
N LYS A 425 26.91 -1.25 -26.67
CA LYS A 425 27.96 -0.46 -27.35
C LYS A 425 27.51 0.95 -27.74
N GLY A 426 26.26 1.32 -27.45
CA GLY A 426 25.69 2.62 -27.77
C GLY A 426 24.17 2.68 -27.59
N PRO A 427 23.55 3.86 -27.77
CA PRO A 427 22.14 4.09 -27.52
C PRO A 427 21.20 3.39 -28.51
N THR A 428 21.71 2.96 -29.67
CA THR A 428 20.94 2.24 -30.71
C THR A 428 21.04 0.72 -30.60
N ASP A 429 21.94 0.18 -29.77
CA ASP A 429 22.08 -1.26 -29.61
C ASP A 429 20.86 -1.83 -28.88
N PRO A 430 20.05 -2.73 -29.48
CA PRO A 430 18.80 -3.16 -28.88
C PRO A 430 19.06 -3.95 -27.59
N LYS A 431 18.27 -3.66 -26.55
CA LYS A 431 18.29 -4.43 -25.30
C LYS A 431 17.75 -5.86 -25.59
N PRO A 432 18.20 -6.89 -24.87
CA PRO A 432 17.51 -8.18 -24.86
C PRO A 432 16.04 -8.01 -24.44
N TYR A 433 15.19 -8.99 -24.75
CA TYR A 433 13.84 -8.99 -24.18
C TYR A 433 13.93 -9.09 -22.66
N PHE A 434 13.12 -8.32 -21.93
CA PHE A 434 13.25 -8.20 -20.47
C PHE A 434 12.79 -9.44 -19.72
N ILE A 435 11.99 -10.31 -20.36
CA ILE A 435 11.58 -11.59 -19.79
C ILE A 435 12.61 -12.66 -20.20
N PHE A 436 13.76 -12.61 -19.53
CA PHE A 436 14.82 -13.62 -19.64
C PHE A 436 15.44 -13.75 -21.05
N GLY A 437 15.39 -12.68 -21.83
CA GLY A 437 16.05 -12.61 -23.14
C GLY A 437 15.31 -13.35 -24.26
N GLY A 438 16.07 -13.77 -25.26
CA GLY A 438 15.57 -14.45 -26.46
C GLY A 438 16.72 -14.62 -27.45
N ARG A 439 16.60 -14.03 -28.65
CA ARG A 439 17.71 -13.99 -29.62
C ARG A 439 18.99 -13.38 -29.04
N LYS A 440 18.84 -12.37 -28.18
CA LYS A 440 19.93 -11.85 -27.35
C LYS A 440 19.79 -12.50 -25.97
N PRO A 441 20.82 -13.23 -25.49
CA PRO A 441 20.77 -13.84 -24.17
C PRO A 441 20.90 -12.78 -23.07
N VAL A 442 20.48 -13.17 -21.87
CA VAL A 442 20.71 -12.43 -20.63
C VAL A 442 21.53 -13.29 -19.67
N TYR A 443 22.16 -12.61 -18.72
CA TYR A 443 22.87 -13.19 -17.60
C TYR A 443 22.09 -12.85 -16.33
N LEU A 444 21.93 -13.84 -15.44
CA LEU A 444 21.09 -13.75 -14.25
C LEU A 444 21.89 -14.12 -13.02
N TRP A 445 21.63 -13.43 -11.92
CA TRP A 445 21.95 -13.89 -10.58
C TRP A 445 20.67 -14.34 -9.92
N GLN A 446 20.58 -15.61 -9.54
CA GLN A 446 19.43 -16.14 -8.82
C GLN A 446 19.81 -16.43 -7.38
N TRP A 447 19.03 -15.86 -6.47
CA TRP A 447 19.03 -16.17 -5.06
C TRP A 447 17.72 -16.88 -4.69
N LYS A 448 17.79 -17.79 -3.74
CA LYS A 448 16.67 -18.60 -3.26
C LYS A 448 16.69 -18.65 -1.73
N ALA A 449 15.52 -18.55 -1.11
CA ALA A 449 15.40 -18.58 0.34
C ALA A 449 15.82 -19.93 0.96
N SER A 450 15.77 -21.03 0.20
CA SER A 450 16.26 -22.34 0.65
C SER A 450 17.79 -22.42 0.76
N ALA A 451 18.51 -21.49 0.14
CA ALA A 451 19.96 -21.47 0.05
C ALA A 451 20.50 -20.04 0.27
N PRO A 452 20.27 -19.46 1.47
CA PRO A 452 20.40 -18.02 1.73
C PRO A 452 21.81 -17.46 1.51
N ASP A 453 22.84 -18.29 1.69
CA ASP A 453 24.25 -17.89 1.55
C ASP A 453 24.81 -18.11 0.14
N THR A 454 23.96 -18.41 -0.85
CA THR A 454 24.40 -18.77 -2.20
C THR A 454 23.73 -17.94 -3.28
N LEU A 455 24.44 -17.73 -4.38
CA LEU A 455 23.92 -17.07 -5.58
C LEU A 455 24.29 -17.92 -6.78
N THR A 456 23.29 -18.34 -7.54
CA THR A 456 23.48 -19.14 -8.75
C THR A 456 23.52 -18.25 -9.99
N GLU A 457 24.51 -18.47 -10.83
CA GLU A 457 24.64 -17.76 -12.10
C GLU A 457 24.00 -18.52 -13.24
N LEU A 458 23.13 -17.84 -13.97
CA LEU A 458 22.40 -18.43 -15.08
C LEU A 458 22.58 -17.61 -16.36
N THR A 459 22.46 -18.28 -17.49
CA THR A 459 22.26 -17.64 -18.80
C THR A 459 20.90 -18.04 -19.33
N ALA A 460 20.14 -17.07 -19.85
CA ALA A 460 18.83 -17.35 -20.42
C ALA A 460 18.68 -16.84 -21.86
N LYS A 461 17.97 -17.62 -22.68
CA LYS A 461 17.57 -17.30 -24.06
C LYS A 461 16.04 -17.38 -24.20
N GLY A 462 15.35 -16.75 -23.27
CA GLY A 462 13.91 -16.81 -23.07
C GLY A 462 13.56 -17.47 -21.74
N ILE A 463 12.37 -17.16 -21.23
CA ILE A 463 11.90 -17.57 -19.90
C ILE A 463 11.92 -19.08 -19.64
N ASN A 464 11.74 -19.90 -20.69
CA ASN A 464 11.72 -21.36 -20.61
C ASN A 464 13.06 -22.01 -20.99
N ASN A 465 14.09 -21.22 -21.26
CA ASN A 465 15.41 -21.71 -21.66
C ASN A 465 16.48 -21.00 -20.82
N VAL A 466 16.68 -21.53 -19.62
CA VAL A 466 17.60 -21.04 -18.60
C VAL A 466 18.59 -22.16 -18.29
N GLU A 467 19.88 -21.83 -18.33
CA GLU A 467 20.99 -22.76 -18.11
C GLU A 467 21.90 -22.21 -17.02
N GLU A 468 22.26 -23.04 -16.04
CA GLU A 468 23.30 -22.73 -15.06
C GLU A 468 24.67 -22.60 -15.74
N GLN A 469 25.51 -21.70 -15.24
CA GLN A 469 26.88 -21.56 -15.71
C GLN A 469 27.83 -22.52 -14.97
N GLU A 470 28.77 -23.11 -15.72
CA GLU A 470 29.77 -24.04 -15.18
C GLU A 470 30.84 -23.35 -14.31
N VAL A 471 31.15 -22.09 -14.60
CA VAL A 471 32.10 -21.27 -13.85
C VAL A 471 31.29 -20.21 -13.12
N GLN A 472 31.34 -20.27 -11.79
CA GLN A 472 30.71 -19.26 -10.94
C GLN A 472 31.76 -18.24 -10.51
N GLY A 473 31.40 -16.96 -10.53
CA GLY A 473 32.17 -15.87 -9.97
C GLY A 473 32.30 -15.98 -8.44
N ASP A 474 33.27 -15.26 -7.90
CA ASP A 474 33.49 -15.16 -6.46
C ASP A 474 32.49 -14.16 -5.87
N PHE A 475 31.31 -14.65 -5.50
CA PHE A 475 30.27 -13.87 -4.81
C PHE A 475 30.36 -14.09 -3.31
N ALA A 476 30.28 -13.00 -2.55
CA ALA A 476 29.89 -13.04 -1.15
C ALA A 476 28.42 -12.65 -1.05
N VAL A 477 27.64 -13.46 -0.33
CA VAL A 477 26.18 -13.35 -0.24
C VAL A 477 25.79 -13.48 1.22
N GLU A 478 24.88 -12.63 1.66
CA GLU A 478 24.27 -12.71 2.98
C GLU A 478 22.82 -12.23 2.83
N SER A 479 21.89 -12.88 3.54
CA SER A 479 20.48 -12.49 3.50
C SER A 479 19.85 -12.55 4.87
N ASP A 480 18.88 -11.67 5.10
CA ASP A 480 18.04 -11.67 6.30
C ASP A 480 16.56 -11.50 5.90
N TYR A 481 15.67 -12.11 6.69
CA TYR A 481 14.24 -11.87 6.60
C TYR A 481 13.73 -11.48 7.98
N THR A 482 13.31 -10.23 8.12
CA THR A 482 12.83 -9.67 9.38
C THR A 482 11.63 -8.76 9.13
N ASP A 483 10.56 -8.96 9.91
CA ASP A 483 9.33 -8.15 9.90
C ASP A 483 8.77 -7.91 8.47
N GLY A 484 8.57 -8.98 7.69
CA GLY A 484 7.91 -8.91 6.39
C GLY A 484 8.77 -8.32 5.27
N ARG A 485 10.09 -8.39 5.40
CA ARG A 485 11.03 -7.82 4.43
C ARG A 485 12.27 -8.70 4.29
N TYR A 486 12.61 -9.01 3.05
CA TYR A 486 13.92 -9.55 2.71
C TYR A 486 14.95 -8.44 2.56
N MET A 487 16.15 -8.71 3.07
CA MET A 487 17.37 -7.96 2.78
C MET A 487 18.37 -8.93 2.18
N LEU A 488 18.84 -8.66 0.96
CA LEU A 488 19.83 -9.48 0.27
C LEU A 488 21.05 -8.64 -0.07
N TRP A 489 22.18 -8.97 0.54
CA TRP A 489 23.48 -8.37 0.26
C TRP A 489 24.27 -9.26 -0.69
N VAL A 490 24.79 -8.66 -1.76
CA VAL A 490 25.62 -9.35 -2.76
C VAL A 490 26.84 -8.51 -3.06
N LYS A 491 28.03 -9.08 -2.86
CA LYS A 491 29.31 -8.48 -3.23
C LYS A 491 30.04 -9.34 -4.26
N ARG A 492 30.67 -8.68 -5.23
CA ARG A 492 31.50 -9.33 -6.25
C ARG A 492 32.60 -8.41 -6.75
N SER A 493 33.59 -9.01 -7.41
CA SER A 493 34.58 -8.28 -8.20
C SER A 493 33.95 -7.54 -9.39
N LEU A 494 34.45 -6.33 -9.69
CA LEU A 494 34.06 -5.53 -10.86
C LEU A 494 34.45 -6.22 -12.18
N LYS A 495 35.58 -6.93 -12.16
CA LYS A 495 36.13 -7.71 -13.27
C LYS A 495 36.23 -9.18 -12.88
N THR A 496 35.93 -10.05 -13.83
CA THR A 496 36.07 -11.51 -13.65
C THR A 496 36.81 -12.11 -14.83
N ASP A 497 37.38 -13.30 -14.63
CA ASP A 497 38.13 -14.00 -15.67
C ASP A 497 37.23 -14.63 -16.74
N ASP A 498 35.96 -14.92 -16.41
CA ASP A 498 34.98 -15.40 -17.40
C ASP A 498 34.44 -14.23 -18.24
N LYS A 499 34.67 -14.32 -19.56
CA LYS A 499 34.20 -13.35 -20.55
C LYS A 499 32.69 -13.42 -20.80
N LYS A 500 32.01 -14.43 -20.27
CA LYS A 500 30.54 -14.55 -20.28
C LYS A 500 29.89 -13.75 -19.16
N ASP A 501 30.64 -13.42 -18.12
CA ASP A 501 30.14 -12.62 -17.00
C ASP A 501 29.99 -11.15 -17.38
N LEU A 502 29.09 -10.50 -16.66
CA LEU A 502 28.98 -9.07 -16.70
C LEU A 502 30.24 -8.40 -16.14
N GLN A 503 30.95 -7.67 -17.00
CA GLN A 503 32.06 -6.80 -16.61
C GLN A 503 31.51 -5.41 -16.29
N LEU A 504 31.85 -4.87 -15.12
CA LEU A 504 31.38 -3.56 -14.66
C LEU A 504 32.45 -2.50 -14.86
N ASP A 505 32.08 -1.41 -15.54
CA ASP A 505 32.96 -0.29 -15.85
C ASP A 505 32.38 1.01 -15.27
N VAL A 506 33.28 1.84 -14.71
CA VAL A 506 32.90 3.16 -14.19
C VAL A 506 32.31 4.03 -15.29
N ALA A 507 31.28 4.82 -14.94
CA ALA A 507 30.55 5.69 -15.87
C ALA A 507 29.85 4.98 -17.04
N THR A 508 29.65 3.65 -16.96
CA THR A 508 28.89 2.89 -17.96
C THR A 508 27.50 2.57 -17.42
N PHE A 509 26.45 2.94 -18.16
CA PHE A 509 25.08 2.55 -17.81
C PHE A 509 24.84 1.10 -18.18
N VAL A 510 24.61 0.28 -17.15
CA VAL A 510 24.35 -1.15 -17.29
C VAL A 510 22.85 -1.39 -17.11
N PRO A 511 22.15 -2.00 -18.09
CA PRO A 511 20.76 -2.37 -17.91
C PRO A 511 20.59 -3.42 -16.81
N ILE A 512 19.58 -3.23 -15.96
CA ILE A 512 19.21 -4.14 -14.87
C ILE A 512 17.69 -4.34 -14.88
N ALA A 513 17.23 -5.55 -14.57
CA ALA A 513 15.83 -5.90 -14.39
C ALA A 513 15.70 -6.99 -13.32
N PHE A 514 14.49 -7.23 -12.82
CA PHE A 514 14.23 -8.12 -11.69
C PHE A 514 13.11 -9.09 -12.03
N SER A 515 13.19 -10.29 -11.46
CA SER A 515 12.08 -11.22 -11.30
C SER A 515 12.06 -11.68 -9.85
N VAL A 516 10.90 -11.66 -9.19
CA VAL A 516 10.76 -12.05 -7.78
C VAL A 516 9.60 -13.03 -7.67
N TRP A 517 9.80 -14.09 -6.89
CA TRP A 517 8.80 -15.11 -6.59
C TRP A 517 8.45 -15.01 -5.12
N ASP A 518 7.15 -14.92 -4.85
CA ASP A 518 6.54 -15.11 -3.52
C ASP A 518 5.93 -16.52 -3.47
N GLY A 519 6.63 -17.44 -2.83
CA GLY A 519 6.21 -18.82 -2.63
C GLY A 519 4.88 -18.91 -1.87
N GLY A 520 4.64 -18.04 -0.88
CA GLY A 520 3.40 -17.96 -0.11
C GLY A 520 2.18 -17.49 -0.92
N ASN A 521 2.42 -16.82 -2.05
CA ASN A 521 1.43 -16.48 -3.07
C ASN A 521 1.36 -17.52 -4.22
N GLY A 522 2.08 -18.63 -4.07
CA GLY A 522 2.15 -19.73 -5.02
C GLY A 522 2.86 -19.35 -6.31
N ASP A 523 3.82 -18.43 -6.26
CA ASP A 523 4.70 -18.14 -7.39
C ASP A 523 5.69 -19.28 -7.61
N ILE A 524 5.81 -19.68 -8.86
CA ILE A 524 6.70 -20.77 -9.27
C ILE A 524 6.95 -20.68 -10.78
N ASP A 525 8.13 -21.13 -11.22
CA ASP A 525 8.52 -21.13 -12.63
C ASP A 525 8.34 -19.74 -13.29
N THR A 526 7.38 -19.60 -14.22
CA THR A 526 7.11 -18.35 -14.92
C THR A 526 6.11 -17.45 -14.20
N LYS A 527 5.36 -17.98 -13.23
CA LYS A 527 4.43 -17.22 -12.40
C LYS A 527 5.24 -16.50 -11.34
N ARG A 528 5.44 -15.21 -11.57
CA ARG A 528 6.27 -14.32 -10.75
C ARG A 528 5.98 -12.87 -11.08
N VAL A 529 6.49 -11.96 -10.27
CA VAL A 529 6.51 -10.53 -10.60
C VAL A 529 7.81 -10.16 -11.32
N ILE A 530 7.74 -9.21 -12.25
CA ILE A 530 8.84 -8.79 -13.11
C ILE A 530 8.92 -7.27 -13.23
N SER A 531 10.12 -6.75 -13.46
CA SER A 531 10.34 -5.35 -13.83
C SER A 531 10.65 -5.19 -15.33
N SER A 532 10.54 -3.96 -15.82
CA SER A 532 11.08 -3.59 -17.13
C SER A 532 12.61 -3.38 -17.07
N TRP A 533 13.24 -3.03 -18.19
CA TRP A 533 14.68 -2.67 -18.18
C TRP A 533 14.91 -1.27 -17.61
N TYR A 534 15.54 -1.21 -16.44
CA TYR A 534 16.12 -0.01 -15.87
C TYR A 534 17.61 0.08 -16.21
N SER A 535 18.34 0.95 -15.54
CA SER A 535 19.80 1.01 -15.63
C SER A 535 20.38 1.35 -14.26
N PHE A 536 21.63 1.00 -14.05
CA PHE A 536 22.45 1.53 -12.97
C PHE A 536 23.81 1.95 -13.52
N VAL A 537 24.57 2.70 -12.73
CA VAL A 537 25.91 3.16 -13.10
C VAL A 537 26.79 3.19 -11.86
N LEU A 538 28.07 2.86 -12.04
CA LEU A 538 29.09 3.16 -11.02
C LEU A 538 29.48 4.63 -11.17
N GLU A 539 29.17 5.43 -10.15
CA GLU A 539 29.26 6.89 -10.22
C GLU A 539 30.71 7.34 -10.34
N PRO A 540 31.13 8.00 -11.45
CA PRO A 540 32.51 8.41 -11.61
C PRO A 540 32.93 9.42 -10.54
N LEU A 541 34.11 9.20 -9.96
CA LEU A 541 34.70 10.16 -9.02
C LEU A 541 34.85 11.55 -9.67
N PRO A 542 34.45 12.62 -8.98
CA PRO A 542 34.60 13.97 -9.51
C PRO A 542 36.07 14.27 -9.82
N SER A 543 36.39 14.49 -11.09
CA SER A 543 37.78 14.74 -11.47
C SER A 543 38.30 16.06 -10.88
N THR A 544 39.43 16.01 -10.17
CA THR A 544 40.15 17.22 -9.70
C THR A 544 40.56 18.15 -10.83
N ARG A 545 40.63 17.62 -12.07
CA ARG A 545 40.87 18.36 -13.31
C ARG A 545 39.93 19.55 -13.49
N ARG A 546 38.69 19.49 -12.98
CA ARG A 546 37.73 20.61 -13.04
C ARG A 546 38.16 21.82 -12.22
N PHE A 547 39.00 21.63 -11.20
CA PHE A 547 39.58 22.71 -10.39
C PHE A 547 40.97 23.15 -10.87
N ILE A 548 41.61 22.38 -11.74
CA ILE A 548 42.97 22.64 -12.25
C ILE A 548 42.93 23.31 -13.63
N TYR A 549 42.13 22.79 -14.56
CA TYR A 549 42.14 23.27 -15.94
C TYR A 549 41.57 24.66 -16.14
N PRO A 550 40.43 25.07 -15.53
CA PRO A 550 39.92 26.42 -15.73
C PRO A 550 40.90 27.51 -15.26
N PRO A 551 41.53 27.42 -14.06
CA PRO A 551 42.57 28.37 -13.67
C PRO A 551 43.80 28.34 -14.58
N LEU A 552 44.23 27.16 -15.02
CA LEU A 552 45.39 27.00 -15.89
C LEU A 552 45.15 27.57 -17.30
N VAL A 553 43.95 27.35 -17.88
CA VAL A 553 43.53 27.97 -19.14
C VAL A 553 43.40 29.48 -19.00
N ALA A 554 42.87 29.98 -17.87
CA ALA A 554 42.81 31.42 -17.60
C ALA A 554 44.21 32.03 -17.53
N LEU A 555 45.17 31.39 -16.86
CA LEU A 555 46.56 31.82 -16.78
C LEU A 555 47.26 31.83 -18.15
N LEU A 556 47.08 30.76 -18.94
CA LEU A 556 47.65 30.67 -20.29
C LEU A 556 47.05 31.73 -21.22
N SER A 557 45.73 31.95 -21.15
CA SER A 557 45.04 32.97 -21.94
C SER A 557 45.49 34.38 -21.54
N PHE A 558 45.64 34.64 -20.24
CA PHE A 558 46.18 35.90 -19.73
C PHE A 558 47.63 36.12 -20.20
N GLY A 559 48.47 35.09 -20.11
CA GLY A 559 49.85 35.13 -20.60
C GLY A 559 49.94 35.42 -22.11
N LEU A 560 49.08 34.79 -22.91
CA LEU A 560 48.97 35.05 -24.35
C LEU A 560 48.57 36.49 -24.64
N LEU A 561 47.55 37.02 -23.95
CA LEU A 561 47.09 38.40 -24.10
C LEU A 561 48.17 39.42 -23.72
N VAL A 562 48.88 39.20 -22.61
CA VAL A 562 50.01 40.05 -22.19
C VAL A 562 51.17 39.97 -23.21
N GLY A 563 51.46 38.79 -23.73
CA GLY A 563 52.47 38.57 -24.77
C GLY A 563 52.14 39.31 -26.06
N LEU A 564 50.91 39.16 -26.56
CA LEU A 564 50.40 39.88 -27.74
C LEU A 564 50.46 41.39 -27.54
N ARG A 565 50.04 41.89 -26.37
CA ARG A 565 50.12 43.31 -26.03
C ARG A 565 51.56 43.84 -26.11
N ARG A 566 52.53 43.10 -25.56
CA ARG A 566 53.96 43.47 -25.60
C ARG A 566 54.52 43.46 -27.03
N ILE A 567 54.10 42.51 -27.87
CA ILE A 567 54.52 42.44 -29.28
C ILE A 567 53.98 43.65 -30.06
N VAL A 568 52.71 44.01 -29.87
CA VAL A 568 52.10 45.18 -30.51
C VAL A 568 52.78 46.47 -30.05
N GLN A 569 53.04 46.61 -28.75
CA GLN A 569 53.74 47.78 -28.20
C GLN A 569 55.16 47.92 -28.78
N ARG A 570 55.92 46.82 -28.93
CA ARG A 570 57.25 46.82 -29.55
C ARG A 570 57.27 47.10 -31.05
N ARG A 571 56.16 46.86 -31.76
CA ARG A 571 56.06 47.17 -33.20
C ARG A 571 55.66 48.62 -33.47
N ASN A 572 55.05 49.29 -32.48
CA ASN A 572 54.58 50.67 -32.57
C ASN A 572 55.50 51.68 -31.88
N SER A 573 56.61 51.21 -31.29
CA SER A 573 57.74 51.99 -30.75
C SER A 573 58.95 51.80 -31.64
#